data_AF-A0A327L2L2-F1
#
_entry.id   AF-A0A327L2L2-F1
#
_cell.length_a   1.000
_cell.length_b   1.000
_cell.length_c   1.000
_cell.angle_alpha   90.00
_cell.angle_beta   90.00
_cell.angle_gamma   90.00
#
_symmetry.space_group_name_H-M   'P 1'
#
loop_
_entity.id
_entity.type
_entity.pdbx_description
1 polymer ?
#
loop_
_entity_poly.entity_id
_entity_poly.type
_entity_poly.pdbx_seq_one_letter_code
_entity_poly.pdbx_strand_id
1 'polypeptide(L)'
;MSESNTTTVLSVRVSREERALLEAAAEQSRTSLSEFMRRSSLDAAEAEVLGRSVVTIPAKDWEAFERWVRSPAEPNPALETLARLTPTWER
;
A
#
# COMPACT_ATOMS: atom_id res chain seq x y z
N MET A 1 -21.58 4.97 -16.34
CA MET A 1 -20.59 4.24 -17.15
C MET A 1 -20.10 3.08 -16.30
N SER A 2 -20.74 1.92 -16.43
CA SER A 2 -20.38 0.76 -15.62
C SER A 2 -19.26 0.01 -16.33
N GLU A 3 -18.03 0.16 -15.85
CA GLU A 3 -16.94 -0.71 -16.26
C GLU A 3 -17.27 -2.14 -15.83
N SER A 4 -17.39 -3.01 -16.83
CA SER A 4 -17.60 -4.43 -16.70
C SER A 4 -16.50 -5.06 -15.85
N ASN A 5 -16.89 -5.95 -14.95
CA ASN A 5 -16.03 -6.71 -14.04
C ASN A 5 -15.13 -7.70 -14.84
N THR A 6 -14.16 -7.18 -15.59
CA THR A 6 -13.28 -7.98 -16.45
C THR A 6 -12.24 -8.69 -15.60
N THR A 7 -12.36 -10.01 -15.49
CA THR A 7 -11.34 -10.83 -14.84
C THR A 7 -10.12 -10.97 -15.74
N THR A 8 -8.92 -10.80 -15.17
CA THR A 8 -7.65 -11.03 -15.85
C THR A 8 -6.96 -12.27 -15.26
N VAL A 9 -6.20 -12.99 -16.09
CA VAL A 9 -5.52 -14.24 -15.69
C VAL A 9 -4.06 -13.96 -15.40
N LEU A 10 -3.61 -14.40 -14.22
CA LEU A 10 -2.19 -14.36 -13.81
C LEU A 10 -1.58 -15.76 -13.98
N SER A 11 -0.58 -15.90 -14.85
CA SER A 11 0.11 -17.17 -15.12
C SER A 11 1.51 -17.16 -14.51
N VAL A 12 1.78 -18.10 -13.61
CA VAL A 12 3.07 -18.23 -12.91
C VAL A 12 3.65 -19.62 -13.15
N ARG A 13 4.93 -19.68 -13.50
CA ARG A 13 5.66 -20.95 -13.57
C ARG A 13 6.23 -21.27 -12.20
N VAL A 14 6.01 -22.49 -11.75
CA VAL A 14 6.54 -23.03 -10.50
C VAL A 14 7.15 -24.40 -10.75
N SER A 15 8.17 -24.74 -9.99
CA SER A 15 8.72 -26.09 -9.94
C SER A 15 7.73 -27.07 -9.29
N ARG A 16 8.01 -28.36 -9.40
CA ARG A 16 7.21 -29.40 -8.76
C ARG A 16 7.21 -29.29 -7.24
N GLU A 17 8.37 -28.94 -6.66
CA GLU A 17 8.55 -28.81 -5.21
C GLU A 17 7.77 -27.61 -4.66
N GLU A 18 7.86 -26.46 -5.32
CA GLU A 18 7.08 -25.27 -4.97
C GLU A 18 5.58 -25.54 -5.07
N ARG A 19 5.13 -26.22 -6.15
CA ARG A 19 3.72 -26.57 -6.30
C ARG A 19 3.23 -27.47 -5.18
N ALA A 20 4.00 -28.50 -4.81
CA ALA A 20 3.63 -29.43 -3.73
C ALA A 20 3.49 -28.71 -2.39
N LEU A 21 4.40 -27.76 -2.09
CA LEU A 21 4.32 -26.94 -0.90
C LEU A 21 3.06 -26.07 -0.88
N LEU A 22 2.74 -25.41 -2.00
CA LEU A 22 1.56 -24.56 -2.13
C LEU A 22 0.25 -25.37 -2.01
N GLU A 23 0.21 -26.58 -2.57
CA GLU A 23 -0.94 -27.48 -2.44
C GLU A 23 -1.15 -27.93 -0.98
N ALA A 24 -0.08 -28.33 -0.28
CA ALA A 24 -0.16 -28.68 1.15
C ALA A 24 -0.66 -27.50 2.01
N ALA A 25 -0.21 -26.27 1.71
CA ALA A 25 -0.67 -25.07 2.41
C ALA A 25 -2.15 -24.74 2.12
N ALA A 26 -2.60 -24.94 0.87
CA ALA A 26 -3.99 -24.78 0.49
C ALA A 26 -4.90 -25.80 1.18
N GLU A 27 -4.47 -27.07 1.27
CA GLU A 27 -5.16 -28.13 2.00
C GLU A 27 -5.30 -27.82 3.48
N GLN A 28 -4.22 -27.38 4.13
CA GLN A 28 -4.24 -26.95 5.53
C GLN A 28 -5.21 -25.78 5.74
N SER A 29 -5.29 -24.87 4.77
CA SER A 29 -6.20 -23.72 4.75
C SER A 29 -7.63 -24.06 4.31
N ARG A 30 -7.92 -25.34 4.01
CA ARG A 30 -9.22 -25.84 3.52
C ARG A 30 -9.76 -25.05 2.32
N THR A 31 -8.89 -24.69 1.40
CA THR A 31 -9.24 -23.93 0.21
C THR A 31 -8.59 -24.53 -1.04
N SER A 32 -8.99 -24.05 -2.23
CA SER A 32 -8.33 -24.45 -3.47
C SER A 32 -6.97 -23.79 -3.62
N LEU A 33 -6.06 -24.39 -4.39
CA LEU A 33 -4.75 -23.81 -4.70
C LEU A 33 -4.88 -22.39 -5.28
N SER A 34 -5.83 -22.18 -6.20
CA SER A 34 -6.06 -20.87 -6.82
C SER A 34 -6.53 -19.82 -5.83
N GLU A 35 -7.43 -20.17 -4.92
CA GLU A 35 -7.94 -19.22 -3.92
C GLU A 35 -6.89 -18.95 -2.83
N PHE A 36 -6.12 -19.96 -2.42
CA PHE A 36 -4.97 -19.78 -1.55
C PHE A 36 -3.96 -18.80 -2.17
N MET A 37 -3.55 -19.05 -3.41
CA MET A 37 -2.60 -18.19 -4.13
C MET A 37 -3.12 -16.77 -4.30
N ARG A 38 -4.40 -16.61 -4.64
CA ARG A 38 -5.03 -15.29 -4.80
C ARG A 38 -4.98 -14.51 -3.48
N ARG A 39 -5.41 -15.12 -2.37
CA ARG A 39 -5.43 -14.48 -1.05
C ARG A 39 -4.01 -14.14 -0.59
N SER A 40 -3.10 -15.12 -0.59
CA SER A 40 -1.72 -14.90 -0.15
C SER A 40 -0.98 -13.85 -0.98
N SER A 41 -1.23 -13.77 -2.29
CA SER A 41 -0.63 -12.74 -3.14
C SER A 41 -1.16 -11.34 -2.82
N LEU A 42 -2.46 -11.22 -2.52
CA LEU A 42 -3.06 -9.95 -2.11
C LEU A 42 -2.55 -9.51 -0.74
N ASP A 43 -2.51 -10.42 0.23
CA ASP A 43 -2.02 -10.13 1.58
C ASP A 43 -0.55 -9.64 1.54
N ALA A 44 0.29 -10.29 0.74
CA ALA A 44 1.69 -9.90 0.55
C ALA A 44 1.81 -8.53 -0.16
N ALA A 45 0.99 -8.29 -1.19
CA ALA A 45 0.98 -7.01 -1.88
C ALA A 45 0.48 -5.87 -0.97
N GLU A 46 -0.52 -6.13 -0.14
CA GLU A 46 -1.04 -5.17 0.83
C GLU A 46 0.01 -4.84 1.89
N ALA A 47 0.71 -5.84 2.43
CA ALA A 47 1.80 -5.61 3.38
C ALA A 47 2.92 -4.73 2.79
N GLU A 48 3.29 -4.97 1.53
CA GLU A 48 4.31 -4.17 0.83
C GLU A 48 3.82 -2.73 0.55
N VAL A 49 2.55 -2.58 0.14
CA VAL A 49 1.96 -1.26 -0.14
C VAL A 49 1.75 -0.46 1.14
N LEU A 50 1.28 -1.08 2.23
CA LEU A 50 1.14 -0.43 3.54
C LEU A 50 2.51 -0.04 4.13
N GLY A 51 3.57 -0.79 3.80
CA GLY A 51 4.96 -0.42 4.06
C GLY A 51 5.39 0.91 3.42
N ARG A 52 4.65 1.43 2.42
CA ARG A 52 4.88 2.74 1.81
C ARG A 52 4.45 3.94 2.69
N SER A 53 4.33 3.75 4.00
CA SER A 53 4.32 4.85 4.96
C SER A 53 5.73 5.43 5.20
N VAL A 54 6.77 4.75 4.72
CA VAL A 54 8.16 5.22 4.83
C VAL A 54 8.46 6.23 3.73
N VAL A 55 8.37 7.51 4.08
CA VAL A 55 8.90 8.60 3.25
C VAL A 55 10.42 8.60 3.40
N THR A 56 11.13 8.18 2.35
CA THR A 56 12.59 8.18 2.35
C THR A 56 13.11 9.55 1.89
N ILE A 57 13.82 10.24 2.77
CA ILE A 57 14.54 11.47 2.43
C ILE A 57 15.94 11.08 1.96
N PRO A 58 16.36 11.45 0.74
CA PRO A 58 17.71 11.19 0.27
C PRO A 58 18.76 11.80 1.23
N ALA A 59 19.87 11.10 1.48
CA ALA A 59 20.87 11.52 2.45
C ALA A 59 21.39 12.96 2.22
N LYS A 60 21.51 13.37 0.95
CA LYS A 60 21.92 14.73 0.54
C LYS A 60 20.95 15.83 1.00
N ASP A 61 19.68 15.48 1.21
CA ASP A 61 18.60 16.42 1.55
C ASP A 61 18.26 16.38 3.05
N TRP A 62 18.90 15.46 3.81
CA TRP A 62 18.61 15.24 5.23
C TRP A 62 18.89 16.48 6.09
N GLU A 63 20.03 17.12 5.91
CA GLU A 63 20.40 18.32 6.68
C GLU A 63 19.45 19.48 6.39
N ALA A 64 19.02 19.64 5.14
CA ALA A 64 18.05 20.67 4.75
C ALA A 64 16.69 20.43 5.41
N PHE A 65 16.23 19.18 5.44
CA PHE A 65 15.01 18.79 6.14
C PHE A 65 15.11 19.03 7.65
N GLU A 66 16.20 18.64 8.31
CA GLU A 66 16.38 18.87 9.74
C GLU A 66 16.34 20.36 10.12
N ARG A 67 16.94 21.22 9.29
CA ARG A 67 16.85 22.67 9.50
C ARG A 67 15.41 23.15 9.36
N TRP A 68 14.70 22.71 8.32
CA TRP A 68 13.31 23.09 8.10
C TRP A 68 12.39 22.67 9.25
N VAL A 69 12.54 21.45 9.78
CA VAL A 69 11.75 20.96 10.91
C VAL A 69 11.96 21.77 12.19
N ARG A 70 13.17 22.31 12.41
CA ARG A 70 13.49 23.13 13.58
C ARG A 70 13.13 24.61 13.39
N SER A 71 12.84 25.05 12.17
CA SER A 71 12.45 26.43 11.89
C SER A 71 11.04 26.71 12.41
N PRO A 72 10.76 27.94 12.89
CA PRO A 72 9.40 28.32 13.23
C PRO A 72 8.51 28.29 11.99
N ALA A 73 7.22 27.97 12.19
CA ALA A 73 6.25 28.01 11.11
C ALA A 73 6.09 29.44 10.59
N GLU A 74 6.29 29.64 9.30
CA GLU A 74 6.06 30.93 8.66
C GLU A 74 4.56 31.16 8.44
N PRO A 75 4.04 32.36 8.76
CA PRO A 75 2.63 32.65 8.58
C PRO A 75 2.26 32.66 7.09
N ASN A 76 1.18 31.94 6.76
CA ASN A 76 0.62 31.92 5.41
C ASN A 76 -0.87 32.29 5.48
N PRO A 77 -1.25 33.53 5.06
CA PRO A 77 -2.63 34.03 5.17
C PRO A 77 -3.67 33.14 4.47
N ALA A 78 -3.28 32.46 3.39
CA ALA A 78 -4.17 31.54 2.68
C ALA A 78 -4.44 30.28 3.53
N LEU A 79 -3.41 29.70 4.15
CA LEU A 79 -3.57 28.55 5.05
C LEU A 79 -4.38 28.91 6.30
N GLU A 80 -4.18 30.10 6.87
CA GLU A 80 -4.99 30.58 8.00
C GLU A 80 -6.48 30.71 7.64
N THR A 81 -6.76 31.16 6.41
CA THR A 81 -8.13 31.26 5.91
C THR A 81 -8.77 29.89 5.75
N LEU A 82 -8.02 28.92 5.21
CA LEU A 82 -8.49 27.54 5.06
C LEU A 82 -8.71 26.85 6.42
N ALA A 83 -7.84 27.07 7.39
CA ALA A 83 -7.95 26.49 8.73
C ALA A 83 -9.21 26.93 9.50
N ARG A 84 -9.83 28.05 9.10
CA ARG A 84 -11.10 28.55 9.68
C ARG A 84 -12.35 27.96 9.02
N LEU A 85 -12.21 27.22 7.92
CA LEU A 85 -13.34 26.63 7.21
C LEU A 85 -13.71 25.28 7.85
N THR A 86 -15.00 25.00 7.97
CA THR A 86 -15.48 23.67 8.34
C THR A 86 -15.13 22.69 7.21
N PRO A 87 -14.40 21.59 7.50
CA PRO A 87 -14.10 20.59 6.51
C PRO A 87 -15.37 19.99 5.90
N THR A 88 -15.32 19.66 4.62
CA THR A 88 -16.47 19.11 3.88
C THR A 88 -16.93 17.75 4.36
N TRP A 89 -16.10 17.02 5.11
CA TRP A 89 -16.39 15.69 5.65
C TRP A 89 -17.01 15.71 7.06
N GLU A 90 -17.12 16.89 7.69
CA GLU A 90 -17.86 17.08 8.96
C GLU A 90 -19.33 17.49 8.74
N ARG A 91 -19.78 17.61 7.48
CA ARG A 91 -21.18 17.86 7.11
C ARG A 91 -21.87 16.58 6.66
#